data_AF-A0A1Y3LHA7-F1
#
_entry.id   AF-A0A1Y3LHA7-F1
#
_cell.length_a   1.000
_cell.length_b   1.000
_cell.length_c   1.000
_cell.angle_alpha   90.00
_cell.angle_beta   90.00
_cell.angle_gamma   90.00
#
_symmetry.space_group_name_H-M   'P 1'
#
loop_
_entity.id
_entity.type
_entity.pdbx_description
1 polymer ?
#
loop_
_entity_poly.entity_id
_entity_poly.type
_entity_poly.pdbx_seq_one_letter_code
_entity_poly.pdbx_strand_id
1 'polypeptide(L)'
;MDSTATCVVLMEDFVRTLEYAQPTEQMKLTDVMDLDSAASIEINRFLTRELSLVIQDRAELASRFLLDRDKPWLVCQLCGAALLLVRTQHRFFHFRHHPTIEGLIPCDISTKGALSPAQITAIKYNAQKESQAHIRLKGIIRDSLIADLSCGEPQVEKVWKGQAVADRATWRKPDVQVARGNERIAFEVQLSTTFLTEIVGRREFYRANGGSMIWVFQSFDPGATKTAEEDIFFLNNLNVFIVNDQSLARSKASGRMAFDCWYAVNRPWFPRHSPSSGNSVSHTLLETAVRIPRHSDTQPTLIRTPVPRSFGQAVGAQRRRGGIVSLRCPAS
;
A
#
# COMPACT_ATOMS: atom_id res chain seq x y z
N MET A 1 5.17 30.72 25.24
CA MET A 1 5.88 30.22 26.43
C MET A 1 5.93 28.72 26.31
N ASP A 2 7.17 28.21 26.35
CA ASP A 2 7.59 26.87 26.00
C ASP A 2 6.93 25.76 26.81
N SER A 3 6.63 24.65 26.13
CA SER A 3 6.53 23.33 26.75
C SER A 3 7.35 22.35 25.90
N THR A 4 8.66 22.38 26.11
CA THR A 4 9.60 21.37 25.60
C THR A 4 9.31 20.02 26.25
N ALA A 5 8.77 19.08 25.47
CA ALA A 5 8.62 17.69 25.90
C ALA A 5 9.93 16.92 25.66
N THR A 6 10.68 16.70 26.73
CA THR A 6 11.83 15.81 26.77
C THR A 6 11.34 14.36 26.77
N CYS A 7 11.81 13.52 25.84
CA CYS A 7 11.45 12.11 25.79
C CYS A 7 12.74 11.26 25.86
N VAL A 8 12.90 10.54 26.97
CA VAL A 8 13.96 9.54 27.16
C VAL A 8 13.56 8.28 26.38
N VAL A 9 14.45 7.81 25.50
CA VAL A 9 14.22 6.67 24.61
C VAL A 9 14.96 5.45 25.14
N LEU A 10 14.24 4.36 25.39
CA LEU A 10 14.82 3.01 25.45
C LEU A 10 14.81 2.44 24.02
N MET A 11 16.01 2.12 23.54
CA MET A 11 16.31 1.61 22.19
C MET A 11 16.14 0.09 22.17
N GLU A 12 15.39 -0.43 21.19
CA GLU A 12 15.63 -1.77 20.65
C GLU A 12 15.46 -1.74 19.13
N ASP A 13 16.41 -2.36 18.44
CA ASP A 13 16.85 -2.10 17.07
C ASP A 13 16.11 -2.95 16.01
N PHE A 14 15.62 -2.32 14.94
CA PHE A 14 15.26 -3.03 13.70
C PHE A 14 15.83 -2.29 12.49
N VAL A 15 16.79 -2.93 11.82
CA VAL A 15 17.51 -2.42 10.65
C VAL A 15 16.81 -2.90 9.38
N ARG A 16 16.56 -2.00 8.43
CA ARG A 16 16.03 -2.36 7.11
C ARG A 16 17.13 -3.03 6.30
N THR A 17 16.97 -4.31 6.00
CA THR A 17 17.67 -4.95 4.89
C THR A 17 17.03 -4.47 3.59
N LEU A 18 17.83 -3.99 2.63
CA LEU A 18 17.36 -3.79 1.25
C LEU A 18 16.97 -5.17 0.74
N GLU A 19 15.68 -5.47 0.79
CA GLU A 19 15.16 -6.78 0.38
C GLU A 19 15.03 -6.83 -1.13
N TYR A 20 15.42 -7.96 -1.68
CA TYR A 20 15.28 -8.27 -3.09
C TYR A 20 14.22 -9.35 -3.23
N ALA A 21 13.41 -9.25 -4.29
CA ALA A 21 12.55 -10.34 -4.67
C ALA A 21 13.40 -11.56 -5.06
N GLN A 22 12.81 -12.74 -4.99
CA GLN A 22 13.46 -13.98 -5.40
C GLN A 22 12.48 -14.80 -6.25
N PRO A 23 12.90 -15.33 -7.41
CA PRO A 23 12.08 -16.25 -8.17
C PRO A 23 11.93 -17.60 -7.43
N THR A 24 10.87 -18.32 -7.71
CA THR A 24 10.78 -19.74 -7.32
C THR A 24 11.54 -20.62 -8.30
N GLU A 25 12.16 -21.70 -7.80
CA GLU A 25 12.81 -22.72 -8.64
C GLU A 25 11.82 -23.51 -9.51
N GLN A 26 10.54 -23.54 -9.13
CA GLN A 26 9.49 -24.34 -9.77
C GLN A 26 8.64 -23.54 -10.78
N MET A 27 9.19 -22.46 -11.32
CA MET A 27 8.47 -21.59 -12.25
C MET A 27 8.30 -22.30 -13.60
N LYS A 28 7.04 -22.44 -14.04
CA LYS A 28 6.73 -23.05 -15.34
C LYS A 28 6.69 -22.05 -16.49
N LEU A 29 6.29 -20.80 -16.22
CA LEU A 29 6.10 -19.78 -17.25
C LEU A 29 7.34 -18.89 -17.34
N THR A 30 8.15 -19.13 -18.38
CA THR A 30 9.42 -18.42 -18.64
C THR A 30 9.33 -17.37 -19.74
N ASP A 31 8.34 -17.52 -20.62
CA ASP A 31 8.24 -16.75 -21.87
C ASP A 31 7.24 -15.61 -21.67
N VAL A 32 7.75 -14.47 -21.19
CA VAL A 32 6.96 -13.28 -20.85
C VAL A 32 7.29 -12.17 -21.83
N MET A 33 6.26 -11.52 -22.36
CA MET A 33 6.39 -10.36 -23.24
C MET A 33 5.76 -9.13 -22.58
N ASP A 34 6.46 -8.01 -22.66
CA ASP A 34 5.91 -6.69 -22.36
C ASP A 34 5.16 -6.17 -23.57
N LEU A 35 3.86 -5.94 -23.41
CA LEU A 35 2.98 -5.52 -24.49
C LEU A 35 3.22 -4.06 -24.90
N ASP A 36 3.74 -3.22 -24.01
CA ASP A 36 4.00 -1.80 -24.30
C ASP A 36 5.26 -1.64 -25.18
N SER A 37 6.29 -2.46 -24.93
CA SER A 37 7.57 -2.39 -25.64
C SER A 37 7.74 -3.47 -26.72
N ALA A 38 6.83 -4.44 -26.78
CA ALA A 38 6.93 -5.65 -27.60
C ALA A 38 8.24 -6.45 -27.37
N ALA A 39 8.84 -6.32 -26.18
CA ALA A 39 10.08 -6.97 -25.82
C ALA A 39 9.86 -8.15 -24.86
N SER A 40 10.69 -9.19 -25.00
CA SER A 40 10.73 -10.28 -24.03
C SER A 40 11.30 -9.79 -22.69
N ILE A 41 10.69 -10.22 -21.59
CA ILE A 41 11.14 -9.92 -20.22
C ILE A 41 12.11 -11.01 -19.75
N GLU A 42 13.31 -10.59 -19.37
CA GLU A 42 14.26 -11.45 -18.67
C GLU A 42 13.80 -11.67 -17.22
N ILE A 43 13.14 -12.80 -16.96
CA ILE A 43 12.45 -13.03 -15.68
C ILE A 43 13.39 -12.97 -14.48
N ASN A 44 14.58 -13.58 -14.56
CA ASN A 44 15.51 -13.57 -13.43
C ASN A 44 15.90 -12.15 -13.07
N ARG A 45 16.23 -11.32 -14.06
CA ARG A 45 16.49 -9.89 -13.84
C ARG A 45 15.26 -9.16 -13.29
N PHE A 46 14.06 -9.47 -13.77
CA PHE A 46 12.83 -8.86 -13.28
C PHE A 46 12.53 -9.22 -11.82
N LEU A 47 12.67 -10.50 -11.44
CA LEU A 47 12.31 -11.07 -10.14
C LEU A 47 13.44 -11.04 -9.11
N THR A 48 14.58 -10.43 -9.42
CA THR A 48 15.69 -10.18 -8.48
C THR A 48 15.92 -8.69 -8.24
N ARG A 49 14.97 -7.82 -8.67
CA ARG A 49 14.95 -6.40 -8.32
C ARG A 49 14.56 -6.18 -6.85
N GLU A 50 14.68 -4.94 -6.42
CA GLU A 50 14.20 -4.51 -5.10
C GLU A 50 12.75 -4.97 -4.90
N LEU A 51 12.48 -5.59 -3.74
CA LEU A 51 11.18 -6.17 -3.42
C LEU A 51 10.03 -5.16 -3.56
N SER A 52 10.29 -3.90 -3.20
CA SER A 52 9.30 -2.81 -3.30
C SER A 52 8.83 -2.59 -4.73
N LEU A 53 9.76 -2.57 -5.70
CA LEU A 53 9.47 -2.41 -7.12
C LEU A 53 8.70 -3.62 -7.65
N VAL A 54 9.10 -4.83 -7.27
CA VAL A 54 8.41 -6.06 -7.72
C VAL A 54 6.98 -6.14 -7.17
N ILE A 55 6.73 -5.68 -5.94
CA ILE A 55 5.37 -5.62 -5.37
C ILE A 55 4.53 -4.50 -6.01
N GLN A 56 5.14 -3.37 -6.37
CA GLN A 56 4.46 -2.32 -7.13
C GLN A 56 4.06 -2.83 -8.52
N ASP A 57 4.98 -3.47 -9.24
CA ASP A 57 4.71 -4.06 -10.56
C ASP A 57 3.65 -5.16 -10.50
N ARG A 58 3.66 -5.97 -9.43
CA ARG A 58 2.62 -6.96 -9.14
C ARG A 58 1.22 -6.32 -9.09
N ALA A 59 1.10 -5.16 -8.44
CA ALA A 59 -0.16 -4.43 -8.35
C ALA A 59 -0.53 -3.73 -9.66
N GLU A 60 0.45 -3.18 -10.38
CA GLU A 60 0.26 -2.55 -11.68
C GLU A 60 -0.28 -3.54 -12.72
N LEU A 61 0.27 -4.76 -12.76
CA LEU A 61 -0.26 -5.86 -13.57
C LEU A 61 -1.74 -6.10 -13.30
N ALA A 62 -2.12 -6.18 -12.03
CA ALA A 62 -3.49 -6.38 -11.61
C ALA A 62 -4.37 -5.15 -11.93
N SER A 63 -3.83 -3.94 -11.84
CA SER A 63 -4.56 -2.69 -12.11
C SER A 63 -4.86 -2.51 -13.59
N ARG A 64 -3.85 -2.69 -14.46
CA ARG A 64 -4.04 -2.61 -15.91
C ARG A 64 -5.06 -3.63 -16.40
N PHE A 65 -4.93 -4.89 -15.97
CA PHE A 65 -5.90 -5.92 -16.34
C PHE A 65 -7.31 -5.64 -15.77
N LEU A 66 -7.41 -5.00 -14.60
CA LEU A 66 -8.69 -4.60 -14.03
C LEU A 66 -9.34 -3.48 -14.85
N LEU A 67 -8.57 -2.50 -15.32
CA LEU A 67 -9.04 -1.31 -16.03
C LEU A 67 -9.38 -1.60 -17.49
N ASP A 68 -8.57 -2.41 -18.16
CA ASP A 68 -8.76 -2.79 -19.56
C ASP A 68 -8.16 -4.19 -19.78
N ARG A 69 -9.05 -5.17 -20.00
CA ARG A 69 -8.63 -6.57 -20.18
C ARG A 69 -7.89 -6.81 -21.49
N ASP A 70 -8.08 -5.94 -22.47
CA ASP A 70 -7.46 -6.03 -23.79
C ASP A 70 -6.10 -5.31 -23.83
N LYS A 71 -5.76 -4.58 -22.76
CA LYS A 71 -4.45 -3.89 -22.60
C LYS A 71 -3.72 -4.32 -21.32
N PRO A 72 -3.47 -5.62 -21.11
CA PRO A 72 -2.61 -6.06 -20.03
C PRO A 72 -1.18 -5.54 -20.23
N TRP A 73 -0.42 -5.37 -19.16
CA TRP A 73 1.00 -5.00 -19.28
C TRP A 73 1.86 -6.16 -19.78
N LEU A 74 1.85 -7.28 -19.04
CA LEU A 74 2.65 -8.46 -19.39
C LEU A 74 1.74 -9.61 -19.83
N VAL A 75 2.15 -10.27 -20.92
CA VAL A 75 1.45 -11.41 -21.52
C VAL A 75 2.38 -12.61 -21.67
N CYS A 76 1.82 -13.81 -21.75
CA CYS A 76 2.54 -15.00 -22.17
C CYS A 76 2.94 -14.87 -23.64
N GLN A 77 4.21 -15.05 -23.96
CA GLN A 77 4.69 -14.95 -25.35
C GLN A 77 4.19 -16.11 -26.23
N LEU A 78 3.79 -17.24 -25.64
CA LEU A 78 3.30 -18.41 -26.37
C LEU A 78 1.84 -18.28 -26.78
N CYS A 79 0.97 -17.78 -25.90
CA CYS A 79 -0.48 -17.76 -26.13
C CYS A 79 -1.10 -16.35 -26.10
N GLY A 80 -0.36 -15.33 -25.71
CA GLY A 80 -0.87 -13.95 -25.61
C GLY A 80 -1.76 -13.68 -24.39
N ALA A 81 -2.02 -14.68 -23.54
CA ALA A 81 -2.85 -14.48 -22.35
C ALA A 81 -2.15 -13.55 -21.33
N ALA A 82 -2.92 -12.60 -20.78
CA ALA A 82 -2.47 -11.74 -19.69
C ALA A 82 -1.92 -12.52 -18.49
N LEU A 83 -0.87 -11.98 -17.90
CA LEU A 83 -0.21 -12.57 -16.74
C LEU A 83 -0.56 -11.83 -15.46
N LEU A 84 -0.46 -12.55 -14.36
CA LEU A 84 -0.32 -11.98 -13.04
C LEU A 84 1.00 -12.47 -12.43
N LEU A 85 1.56 -11.62 -11.58
CA LEU A 85 2.70 -12.00 -10.76
C LEU A 85 2.16 -12.62 -9.47
N VAL A 86 2.60 -13.82 -9.10
CA VAL A 86 2.27 -14.50 -7.84
C VAL A 86 3.42 -14.42 -6.87
N ARG A 87 3.08 -14.28 -5.59
CA ARG A 87 3.97 -14.43 -4.45
C ARG A 87 3.53 -15.64 -3.65
N THR A 88 4.47 -16.54 -3.35
CA THR A 88 4.24 -17.73 -2.54
C THR A 88 4.24 -17.38 -1.05
N GLN A 89 3.83 -18.33 -0.20
CA GLN A 89 3.89 -18.16 1.25
C GLN A 89 5.33 -17.99 1.76
N HIS A 90 6.30 -18.59 1.08
CA HIS A 90 7.73 -18.46 1.36
C HIS A 90 8.37 -17.22 0.71
N ARG A 91 7.55 -16.24 0.27
CA ARG A 91 8.00 -14.96 -0.32
C ARG A 91 8.74 -15.06 -1.67
N PHE A 92 8.66 -16.21 -2.36
CA PHE A 92 9.16 -16.34 -3.74
C PHE A 92 8.14 -15.87 -4.76
N PHE A 93 8.60 -15.51 -5.96
CA PHE A 93 7.78 -14.95 -7.02
C PHE A 93 7.80 -15.79 -8.29
N HIS A 94 6.70 -15.78 -9.03
CA HIS A 94 6.60 -16.35 -10.39
C HIS A 94 5.39 -15.81 -11.13
N PHE A 95 5.44 -15.86 -12.46
CA PHE A 95 4.30 -15.52 -13.30
C PHE A 95 3.32 -16.69 -13.44
N ARG A 96 2.03 -16.34 -13.55
CA ARG A 96 0.95 -17.26 -13.91
C ARG A 96 0.03 -16.57 -14.90
N HIS A 97 -0.65 -17.34 -15.73
CA HIS A 97 -1.77 -16.83 -16.51
C HIS A 97 -2.84 -16.26 -15.58
N HIS A 98 -3.49 -15.19 -16.01
CA HIS A 98 -4.60 -14.64 -15.23
C HIS A 98 -5.76 -15.66 -15.20
N PRO A 99 -6.31 -16.00 -14.02
CA PRO A 99 -7.19 -17.17 -13.86
C PRO A 99 -8.54 -17.06 -14.58
N THR A 100 -8.94 -15.84 -14.97
CA THR A 100 -10.18 -15.62 -15.73
C THR A 100 -10.02 -15.83 -17.22
N ILE A 101 -8.80 -15.96 -17.73
CA ILE A 101 -8.49 -16.20 -19.15
C ILE A 101 -7.70 -17.49 -19.36
N GLU A 102 -7.05 -18.01 -18.30
CA GLU A 102 -6.38 -19.30 -18.32
C GLU A 102 -7.36 -20.43 -18.68
N GLY A 103 -7.06 -21.15 -19.77
CA GLY A 103 -7.92 -22.21 -20.30
C GLY A 103 -8.98 -21.73 -21.31
N LEU A 104 -9.18 -20.42 -21.46
CA LEU A 104 -9.91 -19.87 -22.62
C LEU A 104 -9.01 -19.80 -23.85
N ILE A 105 -7.71 -19.56 -23.63
CA ILE A 105 -6.68 -19.59 -24.66
C ILE A 105 -5.80 -20.83 -24.42
N PRO A 106 -5.67 -21.74 -25.40
CA PRO A 106 -4.77 -22.88 -25.30
C PRO A 106 -3.32 -22.45 -25.08
N CYS A 107 -2.64 -23.11 -24.15
CA CYS A 107 -1.21 -22.92 -23.90
C CYS A 107 -0.61 -24.23 -23.41
N ASP A 108 0.58 -24.55 -23.91
CA ASP A 108 1.34 -25.74 -23.49
C ASP A 108 1.76 -25.64 -22.01
N ILE A 109 1.80 -24.42 -21.47
CA ILE A 109 2.12 -24.14 -20.07
C ILE A 109 0.81 -23.92 -19.30
N SER A 110 0.40 -24.94 -18.55
CA SER A 110 -0.66 -24.78 -17.54
C SER A 110 -0.09 -24.27 -16.22
N THR A 111 -0.64 -23.15 -15.76
CA THR A 111 -0.33 -22.54 -14.46
C THR A 111 -1.52 -22.62 -13.50
N LYS A 112 -2.51 -23.46 -13.78
CA LYS A 112 -3.77 -23.50 -13.02
C LYS A 112 -3.54 -23.94 -11.58
N GLY A 113 -4.14 -23.21 -10.65
CA GLY A 113 -4.11 -23.53 -9.23
C GLY A 113 -5.17 -24.56 -8.88
N ALA A 114 -4.94 -25.34 -7.82
CA ALA A 114 -5.88 -26.38 -7.38
C ALA A 114 -7.22 -25.81 -6.87
N LEU A 115 -7.22 -24.58 -6.34
CA LEU A 115 -8.39 -23.92 -5.78
C LEU A 115 -8.66 -22.60 -6.52
N SER A 116 -9.93 -22.36 -6.83
CA SER A 116 -10.41 -21.07 -7.34
C SER A 116 -10.41 -19.99 -6.24
N PRO A 117 -10.40 -18.70 -6.60
CA PRO A 117 -10.53 -17.62 -5.63
C PRO A 117 -11.78 -17.76 -4.74
N ALA A 118 -12.92 -18.18 -5.30
CA ALA A 118 -14.15 -18.41 -4.55
C ALA A 118 -14.01 -19.51 -3.49
N GLN A 119 -13.33 -20.61 -3.83
CA GLN A 119 -13.02 -21.69 -2.87
C GLN A 119 -12.08 -21.20 -1.78
N ILE A 120 -11.04 -20.41 -2.12
CA ILE A 120 -10.13 -19.82 -1.13
C ILE A 120 -10.89 -18.88 -0.20
N THR A 121 -11.81 -18.06 -0.72
CA THR A 121 -12.68 -17.18 0.08
C THR A 121 -13.55 -18.01 1.02
N ALA A 122 -14.20 -19.06 0.52
CA ALA A 122 -15.05 -19.93 1.33
C ALA A 122 -14.26 -20.59 2.48
N ILE A 123 -13.04 -21.06 2.20
CA ILE A 123 -12.14 -21.63 3.22
C ILE A 123 -11.73 -20.56 4.25
N LYS A 124 -11.35 -19.35 3.80
CA LYS A 124 -10.85 -18.28 4.66
C LYS A 124 -11.93 -17.70 5.57
N TYR A 125 -13.15 -17.57 5.08
CA TYR A 125 -14.20 -16.79 5.73
C TYR A 125 -15.39 -17.62 6.20
N ASN A 126 -15.24 -18.95 6.26
CA ASN A 126 -16.25 -19.97 6.61
C ASN A 126 -17.34 -19.46 7.61
N ALA A 127 -18.36 -18.78 7.07
CA ALA A 127 -19.44 -18.08 7.76
C ALA A 127 -19.07 -17.14 8.94
N GLN A 128 -17.85 -16.58 9.00
CA GLN A 128 -17.48 -15.70 10.11
C GLN A 128 -18.18 -14.33 10.02
N LYS A 129 -19.00 -14.03 11.03
CA LYS A 129 -19.50 -12.67 11.28
C LYS A 129 -18.34 -11.71 11.53
N GLU A 130 -18.57 -10.44 11.23
CA GLU A 130 -17.63 -9.36 11.54
C GLU A 130 -17.14 -9.45 13.00
N SER A 131 -15.82 -9.36 13.20
CA SER A 131 -15.22 -9.44 14.54
C SER A 131 -15.49 -8.18 15.37
N GLN A 132 -15.54 -8.33 16.69
CA GLN A 132 -15.65 -7.20 17.63
C GLN A 132 -14.51 -6.19 17.46
N ALA A 133 -13.31 -6.65 17.07
CA ALA A 133 -12.18 -5.77 16.78
C ALA A 133 -12.46 -4.86 15.57
N HIS A 134 -13.09 -5.38 14.52
CA HIS A 134 -13.44 -4.59 13.34
C HIS A 134 -14.51 -3.53 13.67
N ILE A 135 -15.54 -3.92 14.42
CA ILE A 135 -16.58 -3.01 14.93
C ILE A 135 -15.95 -1.91 15.80
N ARG A 136 -15.04 -2.28 16.71
CA ARG A 136 -14.33 -1.34 17.57
C ARG A 136 -13.54 -0.31 16.77
N LEU A 137 -12.80 -0.74 15.75
CA LEU A 137 -11.99 0.15 14.91
C LEU A 137 -12.85 1.11 14.09
N LYS A 138 -13.96 0.65 13.52
CA LYS A 138 -14.94 1.54 12.88
C LYS A 138 -15.42 2.63 13.85
N GLY A 139 -15.74 2.25 15.09
CA GLY A 139 -16.10 3.18 16.16
C GLY A 139 -14.97 4.18 16.48
N ILE A 140 -13.71 3.72 16.57
CA ILE A 140 -12.54 4.58 16.79
C ILE A 140 -12.40 5.62 15.68
N ILE A 141 -12.51 5.19 14.42
CA ILE A 141 -12.40 6.08 13.26
C ILE A 141 -13.52 7.11 13.29
N ARG A 142 -14.78 6.68 13.45
CA ARG A 142 -15.96 7.56 13.55
C ARG A 142 -15.78 8.60 14.66
N ASP A 143 -15.47 8.16 15.88
CA ASP A 143 -15.38 9.06 17.04
C ASP A 143 -14.17 10.00 16.95
N SER A 144 -13.09 9.58 16.28
CA SER A 144 -11.94 10.45 15.99
C SER A 144 -12.28 11.52 14.97
N LEU A 145 -13.12 11.19 13.98
CA LEU A 145 -13.61 12.13 12.97
C LEU A 145 -14.60 13.13 13.56
N ILE A 146 -15.50 12.71 14.47
CA ILE A 146 -16.41 13.60 15.20
C ILE A 146 -15.63 14.64 16.01
N ALA A 147 -14.48 14.26 16.57
CA ALA A 147 -13.61 15.19 17.29
C ALA A 147 -12.93 16.22 16.39
N ASP A 148 -12.81 15.97 15.08
CA ASP A 148 -12.16 16.87 14.12
C ASP A 148 -13.19 17.79 13.44
N LEU A 149 -13.28 19.04 13.90
CA LEU A 149 -14.23 20.02 13.37
C LEU A 149 -13.99 20.40 11.89
N SER A 150 -12.87 20.00 11.29
CA SER A 150 -12.65 20.17 9.84
C SER A 150 -13.36 19.12 8.99
N CYS A 151 -13.90 18.07 9.62
CA CYS A 151 -14.64 17.00 8.99
C CYS A 151 -16.15 17.22 9.11
N GLY A 152 -16.89 16.83 8.08
CA GLY A 152 -18.35 16.69 8.15
C GLY A 152 -18.78 15.43 8.92
N GLU A 153 -20.08 15.15 8.92
CA GLU A 153 -20.67 14.00 9.62
C GLU A 153 -20.14 12.66 9.07
N PRO A 154 -19.42 11.85 9.88
CA PRO A 154 -18.91 10.56 9.44
C PRO A 154 -20.04 9.59 9.10
N GLN A 155 -19.92 8.89 7.97
CA GLN A 155 -20.89 7.88 7.56
C GLN A 155 -20.25 6.49 7.68
N VAL A 156 -20.79 5.64 8.54
CA VAL A 156 -20.32 4.27 8.77
C VAL A 156 -21.06 3.33 7.83
N GLU A 157 -20.32 2.50 7.08
CA GLU A 157 -20.87 1.49 6.15
C GLU A 157 -21.91 2.03 5.15
N LYS A 158 -21.83 3.31 4.79
CA LYS A 158 -22.72 3.90 3.79
C LYS A 158 -22.19 3.61 2.39
N VAL A 159 -23.09 3.29 1.47
CA VAL A 159 -22.74 3.02 0.07
C VAL A 159 -22.13 4.27 -0.58
N TRP A 160 -20.97 4.09 -1.17
CA TRP A 160 -20.33 5.00 -2.10
C TRP A 160 -20.69 4.56 -3.52
N LYS A 161 -21.67 5.24 -4.13
CA LYS A 161 -21.99 5.07 -5.55
C LYS A 161 -21.00 5.86 -6.40
N GLY A 162 -20.68 5.32 -7.57
CA GLY A 162 -19.68 5.88 -8.46
C GLY A 162 -19.80 5.34 -9.88
N GLN A 163 -18.96 5.88 -10.76
CA GLN A 163 -18.72 5.29 -12.06
C GLN A 163 -18.11 3.89 -11.88
N ALA A 164 -18.53 2.97 -12.76
CA ALA A 164 -17.91 1.67 -12.86
C ALA A 164 -16.43 1.84 -13.25
N VAL A 165 -15.57 1.03 -12.62
CA VAL A 165 -14.19 0.86 -13.09
C VAL A 165 -14.19 -0.35 -13.99
N ALA A 166 -14.07 -0.14 -15.31
CA ALA A 166 -14.29 -1.18 -16.33
C ALA A 166 -15.65 -1.90 -16.12
N ASP A 167 -15.68 -3.23 -16.26
CA ASP A 167 -16.89 -4.06 -16.05
C ASP A 167 -17.18 -4.38 -14.57
N ARG A 168 -16.65 -3.61 -13.61
CA ARG A 168 -16.76 -3.90 -12.16
C ARG A 168 -17.78 -3.02 -11.45
N ALA A 169 -17.93 -3.25 -10.15
CA ALA A 169 -18.98 -2.67 -9.31
C ALA A 169 -19.05 -1.13 -9.42
N THR A 170 -20.26 -0.62 -9.66
CA THR A 170 -20.64 0.81 -9.65
C THR A 170 -20.71 1.40 -8.25
N TRP A 171 -20.37 0.61 -7.23
CA TRP A 171 -20.42 1.05 -5.85
C TRP A 171 -19.44 0.28 -4.98
N ARG A 172 -19.03 0.92 -3.89
CA ARG A 172 -18.33 0.32 -2.75
C ARG A 172 -19.00 0.74 -1.45
N LYS A 173 -18.66 0.09 -0.35
CA LYS A 173 -19.17 0.41 0.97
C LYS A 173 -17.97 0.49 1.92
N PRO A 174 -17.31 1.66 2.02
CA PRO A 174 -16.19 1.83 2.95
C PRO A 174 -16.67 1.61 4.39
N ASP A 175 -15.75 1.18 5.25
CA ASP A 175 -16.05 0.95 6.66
C ASP A 175 -16.48 2.24 7.36
N VAL A 176 -15.76 3.33 7.09
CA VAL A 176 -16.15 4.69 7.45
C VAL A 176 -15.80 5.63 6.30
N GLN A 177 -16.58 6.68 6.10
CA GLN A 177 -16.26 7.74 5.16
C GLN A 177 -16.63 9.10 5.72
N VAL A 178 -16.01 10.15 5.19
CA VAL A 178 -16.24 11.51 5.64
C VAL A 178 -16.00 12.50 4.50
N ALA A 179 -16.68 13.65 4.55
CA ALA A 179 -16.32 14.81 3.74
C ALA A 179 -15.39 15.73 4.53
N ARG A 180 -14.36 16.27 3.89
CA ARG A 180 -13.44 17.25 4.48
C ARG A 180 -13.12 18.31 3.43
N GLY A 181 -13.72 19.49 3.57
CA GLY A 181 -13.74 20.47 2.48
C GLY A 181 -14.37 19.85 1.22
N ASN A 182 -13.66 19.93 0.08
CA ASN A 182 -14.10 19.34 -1.18
C ASN A 182 -13.68 17.87 -1.36
N GLU A 183 -12.92 17.30 -0.42
CA GLU A 183 -12.46 15.92 -0.49
C GLU A 183 -13.44 14.99 0.20
N ARG A 184 -13.68 13.82 -0.40
CA ARG A 184 -14.37 12.70 0.24
C ARG A 184 -13.35 11.62 0.53
N ILE A 185 -13.28 11.16 1.78
CA ILE A 185 -12.27 10.23 2.25
C ILE A 185 -12.96 8.95 2.70
N ALA A 186 -12.53 7.82 2.14
CA ALA A 186 -12.89 6.47 2.55
C ALA A 186 -11.83 5.89 3.49
N PHE A 187 -12.27 5.27 4.57
CA PHE A 187 -11.44 4.49 5.49
C PHE A 187 -11.80 3.02 5.35
N GLU A 188 -10.78 2.18 5.16
CA GLU A 188 -10.90 0.72 5.06
C GLU A 188 -10.07 0.08 6.17
N VAL A 189 -10.69 -0.73 7.01
CA VAL A 189 -10.07 -1.41 8.14
C VAL A 189 -9.53 -2.77 7.68
N GLN A 190 -8.25 -3.04 7.96
CA GLN A 190 -7.65 -4.35 7.72
C GLN A 190 -7.34 -5.09 9.02
N LEU A 191 -7.96 -6.25 9.18
CA LEU A 191 -7.62 -7.21 10.25
C LEU A 191 -7.26 -8.60 9.72
N SER A 192 -7.74 -8.96 8.53
CA SER A 192 -7.56 -10.29 7.93
C SER A 192 -6.74 -10.24 6.64
N THR A 193 -6.36 -11.39 6.09
CA THR A 193 -5.69 -11.43 4.77
C THR A 193 -6.72 -11.22 3.67
N THR A 194 -6.50 -10.28 2.76
CA THR A 194 -7.32 -10.09 1.54
C THR A 194 -6.55 -10.46 0.28
N PHE A 195 -7.21 -10.47 -0.88
CA PHE A 195 -6.55 -10.68 -2.18
C PHE A 195 -6.02 -9.36 -2.75
N LEU A 196 -4.93 -9.42 -3.50
CA LEU A 196 -4.41 -8.25 -4.22
C LEU A 196 -5.46 -7.60 -5.14
N THR A 197 -6.30 -8.41 -5.80
CA THR A 197 -7.38 -7.91 -6.66
C THR A 197 -8.40 -7.06 -5.89
N GLU A 198 -8.62 -7.36 -4.61
CA GLU A 198 -9.49 -6.58 -3.73
C GLU A 198 -8.81 -5.29 -3.25
N ILE A 199 -7.48 -5.30 -3.09
CA ILE A 199 -6.67 -4.12 -2.76
C ILE A 199 -6.67 -3.14 -3.93
N VAL A 200 -6.26 -3.61 -5.10
CA VAL A 200 -6.23 -2.83 -6.34
C VAL A 200 -7.63 -2.36 -6.71
N GLY A 201 -8.64 -3.23 -6.62
CA GLY A 201 -10.01 -2.88 -6.97
C GLY A 201 -10.66 -1.81 -6.09
N ARG A 202 -10.25 -1.69 -4.82
CA ARG A 202 -10.67 -0.56 -3.96
C ARG A 202 -9.95 0.72 -4.35
N ARG A 203 -8.63 0.65 -4.52
CA ARG A 203 -7.80 1.79 -4.90
C ARG A 203 -8.28 2.42 -6.20
N GLU A 204 -8.46 1.63 -7.25
CA GLU A 204 -8.92 2.13 -8.55
C GLU A 204 -10.34 2.69 -8.49
N PHE A 205 -11.24 2.07 -7.70
CA PHE A 205 -12.61 2.58 -7.52
C PHE A 205 -12.63 3.97 -6.90
N TYR A 206 -11.97 4.16 -5.75
CA TYR A 206 -11.99 5.46 -5.09
C TYR A 206 -11.26 6.52 -5.92
N ARG A 207 -10.16 6.14 -6.58
CA ARG A 207 -9.41 6.99 -7.51
C ARG A 207 -10.29 7.50 -8.65
N ALA A 208 -10.95 6.60 -9.39
CA ALA A 208 -11.82 6.95 -10.51
C ALA A 208 -13.02 7.81 -10.08
N ASN A 209 -13.40 7.76 -8.81
CA ASN A 209 -14.55 8.47 -8.26
C ASN A 209 -14.17 9.72 -7.44
N GLY A 210 -12.96 10.25 -7.64
CA GLY A 210 -12.49 11.49 -7.01
C GLY A 210 -12.36 11.42 -5.49
N GLY A 211 -12.32 10.22 -4.93
CA GLY A 211 -12.21 9.97 -3.49
C GLY A 211 -10.78 9.64 -3.08
N SER A 212 -10.39 10.08 -1.88
CA SER A 212 -9.19 9.57 -1.22
C SER A 212 -9.53 8.30 -0.44
N MET A 213 -8.56 7.39 -0.31
CA MET A 213 -8.70 6.18 0.50
C MET A 213 -7.55 6.08 1.50
N ILE A 214 -7.88 5.78 2.75
CA ILE A 214 -6.91 5.54 3.84
C ILE A 214 -7.11 4.11 4.36
N TRP A 215 -6.09 3.30 4.22
CA TRP A 215 -6.06 1.97 4.83
C TRP A 215 -5.65 2.06 6.29
N VAL A 216 -6.41 1.43 7.18
CA VAL A 216 -6.22 1.51 8.63
C VAL A 216 -6.03 0.12 9.22
N PHE A 217 -5.04 -0.02 10.09
CA PHE A 217 -4.72 -1.24 10.82
C PHE A 217 -4.89 -1.04 12.32
N GLN A 218 -5.06 -2.15 13.07
CA GLN A 218 -5.03 -2.10 14.54
C GLN A 218 -3.59 -2.02 15.07
N SER A 219 -2.69 -2.72 14.40
CA SER A 219 -1.28 -2.83 14.71
C SER A 219 -0.52 -3.19 13.44
N PHE A 220 0.79 -3.01 13.47
CA PHE A 220 1.67 -3.39 12.37
C PHE A 220 3.01 -3.79 12.97
N ASP A 221 3.51 -4.95 12.55
CA ASP A 221 4.85 -5.43 12.87
C ASP A 221 5.60 -5.68 11.56
N PRO A 222 6.59 -4.83 11.20
CA PRO A 222 7.37 -5.01 9.99
C PRO A 222 8.21 -6.29 9.98
N GLY A 223 8.47 -6.92 11.14
CA GLY A 223 9.18 -8.19 11.22
C GLY A 223 8.29 -9.43 10.96
N ALA A 224 6.97 -9.26 11.02
CA ALA A 224 6.00 -10.36 10.95
C ALA A 224 4.76 -9.98 10.12
N THR A 225 4.98 -9.56 8.87
CA THR A 225 3.90 -9.11 7.98
C THR A 225 3.25 -10.23 7.18
N LYS A 226 1.92 -10.19 7.04
CA LYS A 226 1.18 -11.00 6.06
C LYS A 226 1.33 -10.41 4.66
N THR A 227 1.12 -11.24 3.63
CA THR A 227 1.21 -10.79 2.22
C THR A 227 0.34 -9.57 1.90
N ALA A 228 -0.91 -9.56 2.38
CA ALA A 228 -1.82 -8.44 2.13
C ALA A 228 -1.37 -7.15 2.85
N GLU A 229 -0.76 -7.26 4.02
CA GLU A 229 -0.22 -6.10 4.76
C GLU A 229 0.95 -5.48 3.97
N GLU A 230 1.82 -6.30 3.38
CA GLU A 230 2.90 -5.81 2.50
C GLU A 230 2.37 -5.24 1.19
N ASP A 231 1.42 -5.91 0.53
CA ASP A 231 0.78 -5.37 -0.68
C ASP A 231 0.20 -3.97 -0.39
N ILE A 232 -0.45 -3.77 0.76
CA ILE A 232 -0.97 -2.45 1.17
C ILE A 232 0.18 -1.48 1.49
N PHE A 233 1.16 -1.90 2.28
CA PHE A 233 2.29 -1.08 2.72
C PHE A 233 3.09 -0.53 1.55
N PHE A 234 3.49 -1.38 0.60
CA PHE A 234 4.27 -0.98 -0.58
C PHE A 234 3.49 -0.08 -1.55
N LEU A 235 2.16 -0.23 -1.61
CA LEU A 235 1.30 0.62 -2.44
C LEU A 235 0.93 1.94 -1.77
N ASN A 236 1.04 2.04 -0.45
CA ASN A 236 0.69 3.24 0.31
C ASN A 236 1.91 4.12 0.64
N ASN A 237 2.83 4.27 -0.32
CA ASN A 237 4.09 5.02 -0.15
C ASN A 237 4.90 4.58 1.07
N LEU A 238 4.89 3.28 1.39
CA LEU A 238 5.55 2.73 2.57
C LEU A 238 5.01 3.31 3.88
N ASN A 239 3.74 3.69 3.89
CA ASN A 239 3.05 4.15 5.09
C ASN A 239 2.04 3.10 5.56
N VAL A 240 1.98 2.88 6.86
CA VAL A 240 0.89 2.12 7.51
C VAL A 240 0.25 3.02 8.55
N PHE A 241 -1.04 3.28 8.40
CA PHE A 241 -1.81 4.05 9.37
C PHE A 241 -2.47 3.11 10.37
N ILE A 242 -2.29 3.42 11.65
CA ILE A 242 -2.81 2.66 12.77
C ILE A 242 -3.78 3.52 13.56
N VAL A 243 -4.91 2.93 13.95
CA VAL A 243 -5.83 3.51 14.94
C VAL A 243 -6.06 2.53 16.09
N ASN A 244 -6.18 3.09 17.28
CA ASN A 244 -6.40 2.37 18.53
C ASN A 244 -6.99 3.33 19.57
N ASP A 245 -7.25 2.83 20.79
CA ASP A 245 -7.79 3.67 21.88
C ASP A 245 -6.90 4.88 22.20
N GLN A 246 -5.57 4.76 22.06
CA GLN A 246 -4.65 5.86 22.30
C GLN A 246 -4.74 6.92 21.22
N SER A 247 -4.90 6.53 19.94
CA SER A 247 -5.11 7.48 18.85
C SER A 247 -6.44 8.21 19.00
N LEU A 248 -7.50 7.52 19.44
CA LEU A 248 -8.79 8.15 19.77
C LEU A 248 -8.66 9.19 20.88
N ALA A 249 -7.96 8.85 21.97
CA ALA A 249 -7.74 9.78 23.07
C ALA A 249 -6.99 11.04 22.60
N ARG A 250 -5.97 10.88 21.74
CA ARG A 250 -5.27 12.01 21.10
C ARG A 250 -6.19 12.83 20.20
N SER A 251 -7.09 12.18 19.46
CA SER A 251 -8.05 12.88 18.62
C SER A 251 -8.97 13.79 19.45
N LYS A 252 -9.53 13.25 20.55
CA LYS A 252 -10.38 14.00 21.47
C LYS A 252 -9.65 15.16 22.16
N ALA A 253 -8.41 14.93 22.60
CA ALA A 253 -7.62 15.95 23.29
C ALA A 253 -7.20 17.09 22.37
N SER A 254 -6.93 16.81 21.09
CA SER A 254 -6.45 17.82 20.13
C SER A 254 -7.55 18.46 19.28
N GLY A 255 -8.76 17.91 19.27
CA GLY A 255 -9.84 18.34 18.38
C GLY A 255 -9.53 18.09 16.90
N ARG A 256 -8.66 17.11 16.61
CA ARG A 256 -8.15 16.78 15.27
C ARG A 256 -7.97 15.28 15.15
N MET A 257 -8.31 14.67 14.02
CA MET A 257 -8.15 13.23 13.84
C MET A 257 -6.67 12.85 13.91
N ALA A 258 -6.34 11.89 14.79
CA ALA A 258 -4.97 11.41 15.00
C ALA A 258 -4.82 9.93 14.62
N PHE A 259 -3.66 9.62 14.02
CA PHE A 259 -3.22 8.26 13.70
C PHE A 259 -1.86 8.01 14.33
N ASP A 260 -1.52 6.74 14.54
CA ASP A 260 -0.12 6.31 14.52
C ASP A 260 0.28 5.98 13.07
N CYS A 261 1.53 6.25 12.70
CA CYS A 261 2.01 5.99 11.35
C CYS A 261 3.38 5.30 11.41
N TRP A 262 3.47 4.14 10.79
CA TRP A 262 4.75 3.59 10.36
C TRP A 262 5.08 4.14 8.98
N TYR A 263 6.31 4.60 8.79
CA TYR A 263 6.76 5.13 7.52
C TYR A 263 8.24 4.81 7.29
N ALA A 264 8.66 4.76 6.03
CA ALA A 264 10.06 4.62 5.66
C ALA A 264 10.83 5.95 5.86
N VAL A 265 12.03 5.91 6.44
CA VAL A 265 12.89 7.08 6.64
C VAL A 265 14.17 6.99 5.81
N ASN A 266 14.33 7.83 4.79
CA ASN A 266 15.63 8.05 4.15
C ASN A 266 16.63 8.60 5.18
N ARG A 267 17.53 7.77 5.69
CA ARG A 267 18.73 8.25 6.39
C ARG A 267 19.89 8.31 5.39
N PRO A 268 20.46 9.49 5.09
CA PRO A 268 21.78 9.55 4.50
C PRO A 268 22.79 8.92 5.48
N TRP A 269 23.69 8.11 4.95
CA TRP A 269 24.81 7.58 5.73
C TRP A 269 25.74 8.74 6.10
N PHE A 270 25.77 9.11 7.38
CA PHE A 270 26.86 9.94 7.90
C PHE A 270 27.94 8.99 8.43
N PRO A 271 29.18 9.04 7.91
CA PRO A 271 30.29 8.34 8.54
C PRO A 271 30.39 8.82 9.99
N ARG A 272 30.42 7.90 10.95
CA ARG A 272 30.79 8.24 12.32
C ARG A 272 32.22 8.76 12.28
N HIS A 273 32.39 10.06 12.43
CA HIS A 273 33.71 10.59 12.78
C HIS A 273 34.08 10.05 14.17
N SER A 274 35.33 9.58 14.28
CA SER A 274 35.98 9.09 15.49
C SER A 274 35.82 10.05 16.67
N PRO A 275 35.87 9.56 17.93
CA PRO A 275 35.56 10.38 19.09
C PRO A 275 36.76 11.27 19.44
N SER A 276 36.70 12.54 19.08
CA SER A 276 37.53 13.55 19.72
C SER A 276 36.77 14.86 19.82
N SER A 277 36.43 15.18 21.08
CA SER A 277 36.22 16.53 21.64
C SER A 277 35.18 17.43 21.01
N GLY A 278 34.21 17.84 21.83
CA GLY A 278 33.52 19.12 21.69
C GLY A 278 32.04 19.00 21.35
N ASN A 279 31.21 19.35 22.31
CA ASN A 279 29.78 19.55 22.14
C ASN A 279 29.48 20.53 21.00
N SER A 280 28.91 20.04 19.91
CA SER A 280 27.99 20.82 19.09
C SER A 280 27.02 19.86 18.38
N VAL A 281 25.86 19.64 19.01
CA VAL A 281 24.76 18.91 18.38
C VAL A 281 24.05 19.89 17.45
N SER A 282 24.33 19.82 16.15
CA SER A 282 23.58 20.57 15.14
C SER A 282 22.17 19.97 15.04
N HIS A 283 21.20 20.65 15.67
CA HIS A 283 19.78 20.36 15.52
C HIS A 283 19.34 20.65 14.09
N THR A 284 19.37 19.64 13.22
CA THR A 284 18.71 19.72 11.92
C THR A 284 17.30 19.16 12.07
N LEU A 285 16.32 20.05 12.20
CA LEU A 285 14.90 19.72 12.08
C LEU A 285 14.63 19.27 10.65
N LEU A 286 14.67 17.96 10.40
CA LEU A 286 14.07 17.37 9.21
C LEU A 286 12.56 17.29 9.43
N GLU A 287 11.84 18.33 9.02
CA GLU A 287 10.38 18.26 8.79
C GLU A 287 10.12 17.19 7.72
N THR A 288 9.95 15.94 8.13
CA THR A 288 9.59 14.87 7.19
C THR A 288 8.09 14.96 6.97
N ALA A 289 7.68 15.56 5.86
CA ALA A 289 6.28 15.54 5.41
C ALA A 289 5.84 14.09 5.17
N VAL A 290 4.96 13.56 6.02
CA VAL A 290 4.24 12.31 5.74
C VAL A 290 3.42 12.56 4.48
N ARG A 291 3.82 11.93 3.36
CA ARG A 291 3.04 11.97 2.12
C ARG A 291 1.81 11.09 2.29
N ILE A 292 0.72 11.68 2.80
CA ILE A 292 -0.61 11.15 2.49
C ILE A 292 -0.69 11.15 0.96
N PRO A 293 -1.04 10.02 0.32
CA PRO A 293 -1.25 10.00 -1.12
C PRO A 293 -2.25 11.09 -1.49
N ARG A 294 -1.78 12.19 -2.07
CA ARG A 294 -2.60 13.12 -2.83
C ARG A 294 -2.43 12.73 -4.29
N HIS A 295 -3.53 12.72 -5.04
CA HIS A 295 -3.54 12.25 -6.42
C HIS A 295 -2.55 13.05 -7.27
N SER A 296 -1.78 12.35 -8.12
CA SER A 296 -0.66 12.87 -8.91
C SER A 296 -1.04 13.80 -10.07
N ASP A 297 -2.33 14.03 -10.33
CA ASP A 297 -2.78 14.87 -11.47
C ASP A 297 -2.65 16.37 -11.22
N THR A 298 -1.95 16.77 -10.15
CA THR A 298 -1.46 18.14 -9.93
C THR A 298 0.07 18.26 -9.98
N GLN A 299 0.80 17.20 -10.36
CA GLN A 299 2.24 17.28 -10.63
C GLN A 299 2.56 16.81 -12.06
N PRO A 300 3.32 17.60 -12.86
CA PRO A 300 3.70 17.20 -14.20
C PRO A 300 4.52 15.90 -14.16
N THR A 301 4.04 14.85 -14.84
CA THR A 301 4.79 13.62 -15.10
C THR A 301 5.94 13.92 -16.06
N LEU A 302 7.10 14.29 -15.51
CA LEU A 302 8.35 14.23 -16.24
C LEU A 302 8.81 12.76 -16.27
N ILE A 303 8.25 11.99 -17.21
CA ILE A 303 8.87 10.77 -17.69
C ILE A 303 10.20 11.20 -18.31
N ARG A 304 11.31 10.97 -17.61
CA ARG A 304 12.66 11.03 -18.18
C ARG A 304 13.16 9.61 -18.41
N THR A 305 13.55 9.34 -19.64
CA THR A 305 14.29 8.18 -20.11
C THR A 305 15.53 7.94 -19.22
N PRO A 306 15.84 6.69 -18.80
CA PRO A 306 17.01 6.45 -17.95
C PRO A 306 18.32 6.57 -18.76
N VAL A 307 19.21 7.45 -18.30
CA VAL A 307 20.66 7.42 -18.59
C VAL A 307 21.34 6.71 -17.42
N PRO A 308 22.28 5.77 -17.63
CA PRO A 308 22.82 4.95 -16.55
C PRO A 308 23.89 5.70 -15.74
N ARG A 309 23.73 5.78 -14.42
CA ARG A 309 24.83 6.09 -13.48
C ARG A 309 24.72 5.33 -12.14
N SER A 310 25.73 4.47 -11.94
CA SER A 310 26.47 4.06 -10.73
C SER A 310 25.89 4.24 -9.31
N PHE A 311 25.77 3.08 -8.63
CA PHE A 311 26.06 2.74 -7.22
C PHE A 311 25.60 3.64 -6.06
N GLY A 312 24.71 3.06 -5.24
CA GLY A 312 24.85 2.93 -3.78
C GLY A 312 24.13 3.95 -2.89
N GLN A 313 23.17 3.49 -2.08
CA GLN A 313 23.13 3.60 -0.60
C GLN A 313 21.73 3.25 -0.03
N ALA A 314 21.73 2.49 1.08
CA ALA A 314 20.56 1.88 1.72
C ALA A 314 19.99 2.72 2.89
N VAL A 315 18.72 2.45 3.24
CA VAL A 315 17.78 3.33 3.95
C VAL A 315 17.00 2.55 5.03
N GLY A 316 16.64 3.13 6.20
CA GLY A 316 15.89 2.48 7.31
C GLY A 316 14.42 2.92 7.48
N ALA A 317 13.62 2.30 8.36
CA ALA A 317 12.24 2.73 8.69
C ALA A 317 12.12 3.00 10.21
N GLN A 318 11.29 3.96 10.64
CA GLN A 318 11.16 4.36 12.05
C GLN A 318 9.69 4.51 12.45
N ARG A 319 9.34 4.05 13.67
CA ARG A 319 8.06 4.33 14.33
C ARG A 319 8.17 5.66 15.09
N ARG A 320 7.30 6.63 14.80
CA ARG A 320 7.14 7.84 15.63
C ARG A 320 5.74 7.90 16.23
N ARG A 321 5.65 8.36 17.50
CA ARG A 321 4.38 8.74 18.13
C ARG A 321 4.06 10.18 17.77
N GLY A 322 2.91 10.39 17.14
CA GLY A 322 2.27 11.69 16.98
C GLY A 322 2.79 12.55 15.83
N GLY A 323 1.96 12.69 14.80
CA GLY A 323 1.96 13.83 13.89
C GLY A 323 0.53 14.35 13.76
N ILE A 324 0.30 15.62 14.07
CA ILE A 324 -0.95 16.31 13.71
C ILE A 324 -0.80 16.66 12.23
N VAL A 325 -1.50 15.94 11.34
CA VAL A 325 -1.55 16.34 9.93
C VAL A 325 -2.53 17.51 9.80
N SER A 326 -1.99 18.72 9.67
CA SER A 326 -2.77 19.86 9.18
C SER A 326 -2.57 20.00 7.67
N LEU A 327 -3.59 19.64 6.89
CA LEU A 327 -3.68 20.07 5.50
C LEU A 327 -4.02 21.57 5.53
N ARG A 328 -3.04 22.42 5.21
CA ARG A 328 -3.31 23.86 4.99
C ARG A 328 -3.98 24.01 3.61
N CYS A 329 -5.12 24.68 3.56
CA CYS A 329 -5.62 25.30 2.34
C CYS A 329 -4.68 26.48 1.98
N PRO A 330 -4.33 26.70 0.70
CA PRO A 330 -3.78 27.98 0.30
C PRO A 330 -4.89 29.03 0.45
N ALA A 331 -4.57 30.10 1.17
CA ALA A 331 -5.42 31.26 1.29
C ALA A 331 -5.32 32.09 0.01
N SER A 332 -6.42 32.15 -0.73
CA SER A 332 -6.99 33.32 -1.43
C SER A 332 -7.95 32.84 -2.50
#